data_AF-M4SWR8-F1
#
_entry.id   AF-M4SWR8-F1
#
_cell.length_a   1.000
_cell.length_b   1.000
_cell.length_c   1.000
_cell.angle_alpha   90.00
_cell.angle_beta   90.00
_cell.angle_gamma   90.00
#
_symmetry.space_group_name_H-M   'P 1'
#
loop_
_entity.id
_entity.type
_entity.pdbx_description
1 polymer ?
#
loop_
_entity_poly.entity_id
_entity_poly.type
_entity_poly.pdbx_seq_one_letter_code
_entity_poly.pdbx_strand_id
1 'polypeptide(L)'
;LILSDYLEIQKLATTPPKQQANQQTESDMPQKCRRTGRAECIAAAAYLKSLPSAGQTALKKAAADSTQLRRNLNTTLAKLLPGKSKLLEPAEIEEKKQKIATALKKAVYGGQGTGAEPKLLGAGADRRAHCGTKAAAGSSAKLSIGVTIACLCASGSNSDNSNTACYKTATTSQASWASGSAMTDWDVIAANCKSEAAPHQTATAQELRHLMNKLNSLLYEPKGNDGTIGYIGNPDSGNGAAACSGNHTAGAGACATFTSAANTIALPTWFTELENAAREAEEYERAAQATAAAEATIEALNETLESTLHLTTLSVPIAPTATKSPAQTGDTIKLKQQEAEKECNNKGKDKQDECDKLKDQGCVFNKDGNDGEKCTMSEESKQAAQKTKENRGSQTRSKLL
;
A
#
# COMPACT_ATOMS: atom_id res chain seq x y z
N LEU A 1 18.30 -19.18 -4.32
CA LEU A 1 18.50 -20.61 -4.70
C LEU A 1 17.38 -21.03 -5.65
N ILE A 2 17.72 -21.62 -6.78
CA ILE A 2 16.77 -22.01 -7.86
C ILE A 2 16.76 -23.56 -7.93
N LEU A 3 15.75 -24.20 -8.54
CA LEU A 3 15.70 -25.67 -8.73
C LEU A 3 16.97 -26.25 -9.38
N SER A 4 17.75 -25.42 -10.07
CA SER A 4 19.07 -25.79 -10.60
C SER A 4 20.06 -26.26 -9.53
N ASP A 5 19.90 -25.82 -8.29
CA ASP A 5 20.80 -26.14 -7.18
C ASP A 5 20.18 -27.23 -6.26
N TYR A 6 19.07 -27.87 -6.68
CA TYR A 6 18.33 -28.85 -5.86
C TYR A 6 19.18 -30.04 -5.41
N LEU A 7 20.00 -30.63 -6.30
CA LEU A 7 20.83 -31.79 -5.95
C LEU A 7 21.85 -31.46 -4.85
N GLU A 8 22.33 -30.23 -4.85
CA GLU A 8 23.28 -29.70 -3.88
C GLU A 8 22.61 -29.49 -2.52
N ILE A 9 21.41 -28.91 -2.52
CA ILE A 9 20.57 -28.75 -1.32
C ILE A 9 20.12 -30.11 -0.77
N GLN A 10 19.79 -31.07 -1.64
CA GLN A 10 19.36 -32.41 -1.24
C GLN A 10 20.49 -33.17 -0.52
N LYS A 11 21.74 -33.07 -1.00
CA LYS A 11 22.90 -33.66 -0.32
C LYS A 11 23.08 -33.08 1.09
N LEU A 12 22.95 -31.76 1.23
CA LEU A 12 22.96 -31.08 2.52
C LEU A 12 21.80 -31.55 3.41
N ALA A 13 20.61 -31.75 2.84
CA ALA A 13 19.42 -32.24 3.52
C ALA A 13 19.49 -33.73 3.90
N THR A 14 20.35 -34.55 3.31
CA THR A 14 20.53 -35.96 3.73
C THR A 14 21.69 -36.14 4.70
N THR A 15 22.45 -35.07 4.97
CA THR A 15 23.60 -35.12 5.88
C THR A 15 23.11 -35.22 7.34
N PRO A 16 23.63 -36.16 8.16
CA PRO A 16 23.23 -36.34 9.55
C PRO A 16 23.46 -35.08 10.41
N PRO A 17 22.60 -34.80 11.41
CA PRO A 17 22.68 -33.59 12.24
C PRO A 17 24.00 -33.45 13.01
N LYS A 18 24.70 -34.56 13.32
CA LYS A 18 26.03 -34.54 13.94
C LYS A 18 27.12 -33.86 13.08
N GLN A 19 26.90 -33.66 11.78
CA GLN A 19 27.82 -32.94 10.87
C GLN A 19 27.36 -31.51 10.58
N GLN A 20 26.11 -31.15 10.90
CA GLN A 20 25.50 -29.84 10.57
C GLN A 20 25.80 -28.76 11.62
N ALA A 21 26.11 -29.15 12.86
CA ALA A 21 26.62 -28.25 13.89
C ALA A 21 28.16 -28.18 13.81
N ASN A 22 28.70 -27.13 13.20
CA ASN A 22 30.12 -26.73 13.26
C ASN A 22 31.23 -27.59 12.59
N GLN A 23 30.94 -28.64 11.82
CA GLN A 23 32.02 -29.46 11.21
C GLN A 23 32.07 -29.54 9.67
N GLN A 24 31.07 -29.04 8.93
CA GLN A 24 31.19 -28.96 7.46
C GLN A 24 32.15 -27.83 7.05
N THR A 25 33.29 -28.21 6.47
CA THR A 25 34.26 -27.26 5.90
C THR A 25 33.70 -26.65 4.62
N GLU A 26 34.09 -25.41 4.26
CA GLU A 26 33.62 -24.79 3.00
C GLU A 26 33.89 -25.68 1.77
N SER A 27 34.95 -26.49 1.83
CA SER A 27 35.30 -27.49 0.81
C SER A 27 34.20 -28.52 0.55
N ASP A 28 33.42 -28.90 1.58
CA ASP A 28 32.38 -29.92 1.49
C ASP A 28 31.07 -29.38 0.90
N MET A 29 30.96 -28.05 0.78
CA MET A 29 29.78 -27.40 0.22
C MET A 29 29.95 -27.11 -1.28
N PRO A 30 28.86 -27.20 -2.05
CA PRO A 30 28.85 -26.72 -3.43
C PRO A 30 29.19 -25.23 -3.52
N GLN A 31 29.80 -24.81 -4.64
CA GLN A 31 30.43 -23.48 -4.76
C GLN A 31 29.48 -22.31 -4.42
N LYS A 32 28.20 -22.40 -4.81
CA LYS A 32 27.17 -21.39 -4.49
C LYS A 32 26.73 -21.39 -3.02
N CYS A 33 26.95 -22.47 -2.30
CA CYS A 33 26.65 -22.62 -0.88
C CYS A 33 27.85 -22.30 0.03
N ARG A 34 28.97 -21.80 -0.52
CA ARG A 34 30.14 -21.34 0.24
C ARG A 34 29.97 -19.87 0.62
N ARG A 35 30.75 -19.41 1.61
CA ARG A 35 30.80 -18.01 2.06
C ARG A 35 29.40 -17.45 2.35
N THR A 36 28.99 -16.42 1.62
CA THR A 36 27.71 -15.71 1.81
C THR A 36 26.49 -16.58 1.51
N GLY A 37 26.61 -17.61 0.65
CA GLY A 37 25.49 -18.51 0.32
C GLY A 37 25.24 -19.63 1.34
N ARG A 38 26.11 -19.78 2.35
CA ARG A 38 26.06 -20.89 3.31
C ARG A 38 24.78 -20.90 4.14
N ALA A 39 24.40 -19.75 4.71
CA ALA A 39 23.21 -19.65 5.56
C ALA A 39 21.93 -19.99 4.78
N GLU A 40 21.83 -19.50 3.54
CA GLU A 40 20.68 -19.76 2.66
C GLU A 40 20.57 -21.23 2.27
N CYS A 41 21.69 -21.88 1.93
CA CYS A 41 21.67 -23.31 1.59
C CYS A 41 21.34 -24.21 2.79
N ILE A 42 21.81 -23.86 3.99
CA ILE A 42 21.46 -24.58 5.22
C ILE A 42 19.96 -24.43 5.51
N ALA A 43 19.42 -23.21 5.41
CA ALA A 43 17.99 -22.96 5.58
C ALA A 43 17.16 -23.70 4.54
N ALA A 44 17.58 -23.69 3.27
CA ALA A 44 16.91 -24.43 2.20
C ALA A 44 16.93 -25.95 2.41
N ALA A 45 18.04 -26.50 2.92
CA ALA A 45 18.16 -27.92 3.24
C ALA A 45 17.27 -28.31 4.44
N ALA A 46 17.20 -27.47 5.47
CA ALA A 46 16.29 -27.66 6.60
C ALA A 46 14.82 -27.59 6.17
N TYR A 47 14.47 -26.64 5.31
CA TYR A 47 13.14 -26.54 4.73
C TYR A 47 12.79 -27.78 3.91
N LEU A 48 13.69 -28.25 3.03
CA LEU A 48 13.49 -29.48 2.25
C LEU A 48 13.26 -30.71 3.14
N LYS A 49 13.99 -30.85 4.25
CA LYS A 49 13.77 -31.91 5.26
C LYS A 49 12.38 -31.83 5.89
N SER A 50 11.87 -30.61 6.11
CA SER A 50 10.59 -30.36 6.79
C SER A 50 9.37 -30.66 5.91
N LEU A 51 9.54 -30.73 4.58
CA LEU A 51 8.47 -31.03 3.66
C LEU A 51 8.00 -32.49 3.78
N PRO A 52 6.69 -32.76 3.62
CA PRO A 52 6.19 -34.13 3.45
C PRO A 52 6.87 -34.86 2.30
N SER A 53 6.89 -36.20 2.35
CA SER A 53 7.51 -37.05 1.32
C SER A 53 6.99 -36.75 -0.09
N ALA A 54 5.69 -36.46 -0.22
CA ALA A 54 5.08 -36.03 -1.48
C ALA A 54 5.69 -34.73 -2.01
N GLY A 55 5.91 -33.74 -1.13
CA GLY A 55 6.53 -32.46 -1.47
C GLY A 55 8.00 -32.62 -1.88
N GLN A 56 8.78 -33.41 -1.16
CA GLN A 56 10.17 -33.73 -1.52
C GLN A 56 10.26 -34.43 -2.89
N THR A 57 9.33 -35.35 -3.16
CA THR A 57 9.26 -36.07 -4.43
C THR A 57 8.89 -35.15 -5.59
N ALA A 58 7.92 -34.25 -5.40
CA ALA A 58 7.53 -33.26 -6.41
C ALA A 58 8.70 -32.31 -6.75
N LEU A 59 9.40 -31.79 -5.74
CA LEU A 59 10.59 -30.96 -5.94
C LEU A 59 11.72 -31.70 -6.66
N LYS A 60 11.98 -32.96 -6.30
CA LYS A 60 12.95 -33.82 -6.99
C LYS A 60 12.59 -34.00 -8.48
N LYS A 61 11.32 -34.28 -8.78
CA LYS A 61 10.83 -34.45 -10.15
C LYS A 61 10.98 -33.15 -10.94
N ALA A 62 10.55 -32.03 -10.37
CA ALA A 62 10.68 -30.70 -10.98
C ALA A 62 12.13 -30.27 -11.24
N ALA A 63 13.06 -30.63 -10.35
CA ALA A 63 14.48 -30.34 -10.52
C ALA A 63 15.15 -31.24 -11.58
N ALA A 64 14.73 -32.51 -11.68
CA ALA A 64 15.23 -33.45 -12.67
C ALA A 64 14.64 -33.23 -14.08
N ASP A 65 13.52 -32.52 -14.17
CA ASP A 65 12.86 -32.21 -15.44
C ASP A 65 13.74 -31.31 -16.33
N SER A 66 13.98 -31.72 -17.58
CA SER A 66 14.74 -30.96 -18.59
C SER A 66 13.84 -30.17 -19.55
N THR A 67 12.52 -30.24 -19.36
CA THR A 67 11.52 -29.62 -20.24
C THR A 67 11.28 -28.13 -19.93
N GLN A 68 10.33 -27.54 -20.66
CA GLN A 68 9.86 -26.17 -20.45
C GLN A 68 9.36 -25.94 -19.01
N LEU A 69 8.91 -26.99 -18.31
CA LEU A 69 8.45 -26.91 -16.94
C LEU A 69 9.51 -26.31 -16.00
N ARG A 70 10.72 -26.90 -15.96
CA ARG A 70 11.80 -26.41 -15.09
C ARG A 70 12.20 -24.98 -15.43
N ARG A 71 12.16 -24.59 -16.72
CA ARG A 71 12.40 -23.21 -17.14
C ARG A 71 11.33 -22.25 -16.63
N ASN A 72 10.06 -22.63 -16.72
CA ASN A 72 8.96 -21.82 -16.22
C ASN A 72 9.03 -21.69 -14.69
N LEU A 73 9.28 -22.79 -13.97
CA LEU A 73 9.47 -22.79 -12.52
C LEU A 73 10.63 -21.89 -12.09
N ASN A 74 11.78 -21.97 -12.77
CA ASN A 74 12.92 -21.10 -12.50
C ASN A 74 12.61 -19.63 -12.79
N THR A 75 11.83 -19.35 -13.84
CA THR A 75 11.39 -17.99 -14.19
C THR A 75 10.46 -17.43 -13.12
N THR A 76 9.51 -18.23 -12.63
CA THR A 76 8.61 -17.89 -11.52
C THR A 76 9.41 -17.59 -10.25
N LEU A 77 10.32 -18.49 -9.86
CA LEU A 77 11.21 -18.30 -8.69
C LEU A 77 12.06 -17.04 -8.82
N ALA A 78 12.59 -16.75 -10.02
CA ALA A 78 13.37 -15.54 -10.28
C ALA A 78 12.55 -14.25 -10.16
N LYS A 79 11.23 -14.30 -10.40
CA LYS A 79 10.31 -13.16 -10.21
C LYS A 79 9.85 -12.99 -8.76
N LEU A 80 9.74 -14.09 -8.01
CA LEU A 80 9.36 -14.06 -6.59
C LEU A 80 10.38 -13.34 -5.71
N LEU A 81 11.68 -13.46 -6.00
CA LEU A 81 12.74 -12.83 -5.19
C LEU A 81 12.68 -11.28 -5.21
N PRO A 82 12.61 -10.62 -6.38
CA PRO A 82 12.36 -9.18 -6.44
C PRO A 82 11.03 -8.76 -5.83
N GLY A 83 9.98 -9.59 -5.99
CA GLY A 83 8.68 -9.34 -5.35
C GLY A 83 8.80 -9.28 -3.84
N LYS A 84 9.42 -10.29 -3.23
CA LYS A 84 9.68 -10.34 -1.79
C LYS A 84 10.47 -9.13 -1.29
N SER A 85 11.49 -8.67 -2.04
CA SER A 85 12.30 -7.51 -1.64
C SER A 85 11.55 -6.17 -1.64
N LYS A 86 10.35 -6.12 -2.22
CA LYS A 86 9.49 -4.92 -2.25
C LYS A 86 8.39 -4.94 -1.19
N LEU A 87 8.25 -6.05 -0.46
CA LEU A 87 7.30 -6.13 0.63
C LEU A 87 7.82 -5.28 1.79
N LEU A 88 6.98 -4.38 2.28
CA LEU A 88 7.29 -3.60 3.47
C LEU A 88 7.12 -4.48 4.71
N GLU A 89 8.16 -4.52 5.53
CA GLU A 89 8.09 -5.13 6.84
C GLU A 89 7.33 -4.21 7.83
N PRO A 90 6.66 -4.74 8.87
CA PRO A 90 5.92 -3.94 9.84
C PRO A 90 6.76 -2.82 10.48
N ALA A 91 8.04 -3.08 10.73
CA ALA A 91 8.97 -2.09 11.28
C ALA A 91 9.24 -0.92 10.30
N GLU A 92 9.35 -1.19 9.00
CA GLU A 92 9.56 -0.17 7.98
C GLU A 92 8.31 0.70 7.78
N ILE A 93 7.12 0.08 7.86
CA ILE A 93 5.84 0.80 7.84
C ILE A 93 5.77 1.79 9.01
N GLU A 94 6.10 1.32 10.22
CA GLU A 94 6.08 2.15 11.41
C GLU A 94 7.12 3.27 11.33
N GLU A 95 8.35 2.98 10.90
CA GLU A 95 9.39 3.98 10.70
C GLU A 95 8.94 5.09 9.72
N LYS A 96 8.37 4.71 8.57
CA LYS A 96 7.86 5.67 7.58
C LYS A 96 6.74 6.53 8.14
N LYS A 97 5.78 5.95 8.86
CA LYS A 97 4.71 6.70 9.55
C LYS A 97 5.26 7.66 10.60
N GLN A 98 6.28 7.25 11.35
CA GLN A 98 6.94 8.09 12.34
C GLN A 98 7.67 9.27 11.72
N LYS A 99 8.29 9.12 10.54
CA LYS A 99 8.90 10.24 9.81
C LYS A 99 7.86 11.30 9.42
N ILE A 100 6.73 10.86 8.86
CA ILE A 100 5.60 11.75 8.53
C ILE A 100 5.12 12.47 9.80
N ALA A 101 4.84 11.72 10.87
CA ALA A 101 4.36 12.28 12.13
C ALA A 101 5.35 13.27 12.76
N THR A 102 6.65 13.00 12.67
CA THR A 102 7.71 13.88 13.19
C THR A 102 7.75 15.19 12.42
N ALA A 103 7.70 15.15 11.08
CA ALA A 103 7.66 16.36 10.25
C ALA A 103 6.40 17.19 10.53
N LEU A 104 5.23 16.55 10.67
CA LEU A 104 3.99 17.24 11.06
C LEU A 104 4.10 17.88 12.45
N LYS A 105 4.67 17.17 13.44
CA LYS A 105 4.90 17.74 14.78
C LYS A 105 5.87 18.91 14.74
N LYS A 106 6.91 18.89 13.90
CA LYS A 106 7.79 20.05 13.69
C LYS A 106 7.03 21.23 13.10
N ALA A 107 6.16 21.01 12.11
CA ALA A 107 5.33 22.07 11.56
C ALA A 107 4.35 22.66 12.61
N VAL A 108 3.68 21.79 13.38
CA VAL A 108 2.67 22.22 14.36
C VAL A 108 3.30 22.84 15.60
N TYR A 109 4.26 22.17 16.24
CA TYR A 109 4.81 22.58 17.54
C TYR A 109 6.16 23.29 17.45
N GLY A 110 6.81 23.28 16.28
CA GLY A 110 8.16 23.79 16.12
C GLY A 110 9.23 22.88 16.74
N GLY A 111 10.46 23.38 16.78
CA GLY A 111 11.59 22.71 17.42
C GLY A 111 11.92 21.35 16.79
N GLN A 112 12.17 20.34 17.62
CA GLN A 112 12.61 19.02 17.16
C GLN A 112 11.46 18.04 16.82
N GLY A 113 10.20 18.46 16.96
CA GLY A 113 9.04 17.59 16.65
C GLY A 113 8.72 16.54 17.71
N THR A 114 9.28 16.67 18.92
CA THR A 114 9.05 15.77 20.05
C THR A 114 8.02 16.29 21.05
N GLY A 115 7.63 17.56 20.93
CA GLY A 115 6.64 18.19 21.80
C GLY A 115 5.21 17.68 21.57
N ALA A 116 4.36 17.89 22.57
CA ALA A 116 2.91 17.68 22.50
C ALA A 116 2.12 18.99 22.48
N GLU A 117 2.79 20.11 22.73
CA GLU A 117 2.21 21.44 22.80
C GLU A 117 3.16 22.47 22.16
N PRO A 118 2.61 23.57 21.59
CA PRO A 118 3.41 24.66 21.06
C PRO A 118 4.05 25.48 22.19
N LYS A 119 5.27 25.95 21.93
CA LYS A 119 6.03 26.84 22.83
C LYS A 119 6.48 28.09 22.09
N LEU A 120 6.70 29.17 22.82
CA LEU A 120 7.23 30.42 22.28
C LEU A 120 8.74 30.27 21.99
N LEU A 121 9.10 29.71 20.84
CA LEU A 121 10.49 29.36 20.49
C LEU A 121 11.35 30.55 20.00
N GLY A 122 10.75 31.67 19.62
CA GLY A 122 11.46 32.85 19.15
C GLY A 122 11.93 33.77 20.27
N ALA A 123 12.89 34.66 19.98
CA ALA A 123 13.26 35.74 20.89
C ALA A 123 12.17 36.83 20.87
N GLY A 124 11.24 36.77 21.82
CA GLY A 124 10.18 37.75 22.02
C GLY A 124 9.96 37.97 23.52
N ALA A 125 9.59 39.20 23.87
CA ALA A 125 9.29 39.60 25.25
C ALA A 125 7.79 39.66 25.53
N ASP A 126 6.98 39.76 24.48
CA ASP A 126 5.53 39.91 24.57
C ASP A 126 4.82 39.27 23.37
N ARG A 127 3.49 39.24 23.43
CA ARG A 127 2.63 38.71 22.37
C ARG A 127 2.93 39.36 21.01
N ARG A 128 3.09 40.69 20.99
CA ARG A 128 3.38 41.44 19.75
C ARG A 128 4.71 41.00 19.12
N ALA A 129 5.74 40.74 19.90
CA ALA A 129 7.03 40.26 19.40
C ALA A 129 6.91 38.82 18.84
N HIS A 130 6.14 37.96 19.51
CA HIS A 130 5.97 36.56 19.11
C HIS A 130 5.04 36.37 17.90
N CYS A 131 4.03 37.24 17.76
CA CYS A 131 3.00 37.18 16.72
C CYS A 131 3.24 38.17 15.57
N GLY A 132 4.04 39.22 15.81
CA GLY A 132 4.59 40.12 14.80
C GLY A 132 3.92 41.50 14.73
N THR A 133 4.45 42.31 13.80
CA THR A 133 4.05 43.69 13.51
C THR A 133 4.09 43.98 12.00
N LYS A 134 3.59 45.13 11.51
CA LYS A 134 3.74 45.55 10.09
C LYS A 134 5.16 45.45 9.56
N ALA A 135 6.14 45.67 10.44
CA ALA A 135 7.54 45.77 10.07
C ALA A 135 8.31 44.46 10.27
N ALA A 136 7.73 43.46 10.96
CA ALA A 136 8.46 42.26 11.33
C ALA A 136 7.54 41.07 11.58
N ALA A 137 7.89 39.94 10.96
CA ALA A 137 7.25 38.66 11.21
C ALA A 137 7.33 38.24 12.70
N GLY A 138 6.31 37.53 13.16
CA GLY A 138 6.26 37.01 14.53
C GLY A 138 7.42 36.06 14.83
N SER A 139 8.16 36.31 15.91
CA SER A 139 9.37 35.55 16.23
C SER A 139 9.10 34.06 16.50
N SER A 140 7.94 33.74 17.07
CA SER A 140 7.50 32.36 17.34
C SER A 140 6.45 31.86 16.36
N ALA A 141 5.55 32.73 15.89
CA ALA A 141 4.51 32.33 14.93
C ALA A 141 5.11 31.75 13.64
N LYS A 142 6.22 32.31 13.14
CA LYS A 142 6.92 31.78 11.96
C LYS A 142 7.50 30.37 12.15
N LEU A 143 7.65 29.91 13.38
CA LEU A 143 8.28 28.63 13.74
C LEU A 143 7.26 27.52 14.03
N SER A 144 6.00 27.85 14.32
CA SER A 144 4.99 26.89 14.74
C SER A 144 3.59 27.32 14.30
N ILE A 145 2.85 26.39 13.68
CA ILE A 145 1.42 26.58 13.38
C ILE A 145 0.64 26.72 14.68
N GLY A 146 0.95 25.93 15.72
CA GLY A 146 0.29 26.02 17.02
C GLY A 146 0.45 27.40 17.67
N VAL A 147 1.63 28.01 17.61
CA VAL A 147 1.81 29.40 18.08
C VAL A 147 1.10 30.39 17.16
N THR A 148 1.09 30.18 15.85
CA THR A 148 0.29 31.00 14.92
C THR A 148 -1.18 30.99 15.33
N ILE A 149 -1.76 29.81 15.60
CA ILE A 149 -3.13 29.68 16.08
C ILE A 149 -3.31 30.36 17.44
N ALA A 150 -2.36 30.18 18.38
CA ALA A 150 -2.42 30.86 19.67
C ALA A 150 -2.41 32.39 19.54
N CYS A 151 -1.65 32.95 18.60
CA CYS A 151 -1.66 34.38 18.31
C CYS A 151 -3.04 34.91 17.90
N LEU A 152 -3.85 34.08 17.22
CA LEU A 152 -5.22 34.41 16.87
C LEU A 152 -6.19 34.14 18.03
N CYS A 153 -6.06 33.01 18.71
CA CYS A 153 -7.12 32.48 19.54
C CYS A 153 -6.93 32.74 21.04
N ALA A 154 -5.70 32.76 21.54
CA ALA A 154 -5.45 32.83 22.98
C ALA A 154 -5.84 34.19 23.57
N SER A 155 -6.37 34.17 24.78
CA SER A 155 -6.50 35.34 25.65
C SER A 155 -5.16 35.67 26.30
N GLY A 156 -4.84 36.95 26.46
CA GLY A 156 -3.71 37.40 27.28
C GLY A 156 -4.14 37.78 28.69
N SER A 157 -3.29 38.52 29.40
CA SER A 157 -3.51 38.88 30.82
C SER A 157 -4.06 40.30 31.01
N ASN A 158 -4.15 41.11 29.94
CA ASN A 158 -4.46 42.53 30.03
C ASN A 158 -5.70 42.86 29.18
N SER A 159 -5.61 43.89 28.33
CA SER A 159 -6.67 44.32 27.41
C SER A 159 -7.10 43.26 26.38
N ASP A 160 -6.39 42.14 26.30
CA ASP A 160 -6.66 40.99 25.43
C ASP A 160 -7.11 39.74 26.21
N ASN A 161 -7.58 39.89 27.46
CA ASN A 161 -7.95 38.78 28.36
C ASN A 161 -9.27 38.07 28.07
N SER A 162 -9.99 38.49 27.04
CA SER A 162 -11.30 37.96 26.66
C SER A 162 -11.37 37.75 25.14
N ASN A 163 -10.29 37.22 24.57
CA ASN A 163 -10.19 37.03 23.14
C ASN A 163 -11.18 35.97 22.65
N THR A 164 -12.11 36.38 21.80
CA THR A 164 -13.17 35.53 21.21
C THR A 164 -13.05 35.43 19.69
N ALA A 165 -11.89 35.81 19.12
CA ALA A 165 -11.69 35.84 17.68
C ALA A 165 -11.87 34.47 16.98
N CYS A 166 -11.54 33.37 17.68
CA CYS A 166 -11.66 32.02 17.13
C CYS A 166 -12.90 31.25 17.60
N TYR A 167 -13.47 31.63 18.74
CA TYR A 167 -14.57 30.90 19.39
C TYR A 167 -15.37 31.82 20.32
N LYS A 168 -16.62 31.43 20.59
CA LYS A 168 -17.56 32.24 21.40
C LYS A 168 -17.10 32.45 22.84
N THR A 169 -16.39 31.49 23.41
CA THR A 169 -15.92 31.52 24.79
C THR A 169 -14.41 31.71 24.82
N ALA A 170 -13.93 32.79 25.41
CA ALA A 170 -12.51 33.07 25.52
C ALA A 170 -11.75 31.96 26.27
N THR A 171 -10.50 31.70 25.90
CA THR A 171 -9.63 30.83 26.71
C THR A 171 -9.23 31.53 28.00
N THR A 172 -8.69 30.74 28.92
CA THR A 172 -7.91 31.22 30.04
C THR A 172 -6.77 32.12 29.55
N SER A 173 -6.46 33.14 30.36
CA SER A 173 -5.36 34.05 30.10
C SER A 173 -4.01 33.34 30.06
N GLN A 174 -3.29 33.51 28.95
CA GLN A 174 -1.87 33.18 28.86
C GLN A 174 -1.09 34.13 29.78
N ALA A 175 -0.71 33.63 30.96
CA ALA A 175 -0.06 34.43 32.00
C ALA A 175 1.28 35.04 31.54
N SER A 176 2.02 34.34 30.67
CA SER A 176 3.35 34.74 30.22
C SER A 176 3.50 34.58 28.70
N TRP A 177 3.98 35.64 28.06
CA TRP A 177 4.45 35.63 26.67
C TRP A 177 5.98 35.70 26.58
N ALA A 178 6.68 35.12 27.57
CA ALA A 178 8.14 35.02 27.53
C ALA A 178 8.60 33.84 26.66
N SER A 179 9.75 34.01 26.00
CA SER A 179 10.44 32.93 25.29
C SER A 179 10.53 31.64 26.12
N GLY A 180 10.23 30.50 25.48
CA GLY A 180 10.21 29.16 26.08
C GLY A 180 8.90 28.79 26.77
N SER A 181 7.98 29.75 27.00
CA SER A 181 6.70 29.46 27.65
C SER A 181 5.81 28.59 26.75
N ALA A 182 5.16 27.59 27.36
CA ALA A 182 4.13 26.77 26.72
C ALA A 182 2.81 27.54 26.62
N MET A 183 1.96 27.15 25.67
CA MET A 183 0.62 27.71 25.51
C MET A 183 -0.36 27.07 26.50
N THR A 184 -0.86 27.86 27.45
CA THR A 184 -1.64 27.41 28.62
C THR A 184 -2.89 26.62 28.25
N ASP A 185 -3.66 27.09 27.26
CA ASP A 185 -4.95 26.48 26.87
C ASP A 185 -4.87 25.77 25.51
N TRP A 186 -3.71 25.19 25.17
CA TRP A 186 -3.55 24.51 23.89
C TRP A 186 -4.54 23.37 23.68
N ASP A 187 -4.81 22.56 24.71
CA ASP A 187 -5.77 21.45 24.60
C ASP A 187 -7.20 21.94 24.31
N VAL A 188 -7.59 23.09 24.87
CA VAL A 188 -8.88 23.73 24.59
C VAL A 188 -8.94 24.18 23.13
N ILE A 189 -7.87 24.84 22.65
CA ILE A 189 -7.76 25.27 21.24
C ILE A 189 -7.83 24.06 20.30
N ALA A 190 -7.07 23.00 20.59
CA ALA A 190 -7.04 21.78 19.80
C ALA A 190 -8.39 21.05 19.81
N ALA A 191 -9.11 21.04 20.94
CA ALA A 191 -10.44 20.46 21.04
C ALA A 191 -11.47 21.21 20.20
N ASN A 192 -11.47 22.54 20.23
CA ASN A 192 -12.35 23.36 19.38
C ASN A 192 -12.02 23.16 17.89
N CYS A 193 -10.74 23.05 17.52
CA CYS A 193 -10.36 22.74 16.14
C CYS A 193 -10.98 21.41 15.65
N LYS A 194 -10.99 20.38 16.50
CA LYS A 194 -11.59 19.07 16.19
C LYS A 194 -13.11 19.09 16.11
N SER A 195 -13.79 20.05 16.76
CA SER A 195 -15.26 20.18 16.65
C SER A 195 -15.67 20.89 15.36
N GLU A 196 -14.85 21.81 14.87
CA GLU A 196 -15.13 22.59 13.65
C GLU A 196 -14.68 21.88 12.36
N ALA A 197 -13.68 21.00 12.44
CA ALA A 197 -13.18 20.25 11.30
C ALA A 197 -13.15 18.75 11.59
N ALA A 198 -13.70 17.96 10.66
CA ALA A 198 -13.61 16.52 10.72
C ALA A 198 -12.14 16.08 10.77
N PRO A 199 -11.77 15.11 11.62
CA PRO A 199 -10.40 14.62 11.67
C PRO A 199 -10.02 14.01 10.32
N HIS A 200 -8.93 14.50 9.74
CA HIS A 200 -8.30 13.84 8.61
C HIS A 200 -7.74 12.49 9.07
N GLN A 201 -8.22 11.41 8.46
CA GLN A 201 -7.77 10.05 8.82
C GLN A 201 -6.38 9.72 8.28
N THR A 202 -5.96 10.39 7.22
CA THR A 202 -4.66 10.19 6.57
C THR A 202 -4.05 11.53 6.20
N ALA A 203 -2.72 11.58 6.20
CA ALA A 203 -1.95 12.70 5.71
C ALA A 203 -1.24 12.28 4.43
N THR A 204 -1.97 12.24 3.31
CA THR A 204 -1.38 11.90 2.02
C THR A 204 -0.52 13.04 1.48
N ALA A 205 0.40 12.73 0.56
CA ALA A 205 1.22 13.74 -0.09
C ALA A 205 0.37 14.80 -0.81
N GLN A 206 -0.69 14.36 -1.50
CA GLN A 206 -1.62 15.25 -2.19
C GLN A 206 -2.37 16.17 -1.22
N GLU A 207 -2.91 15.64 -0.13
CA GLU A 207 -3.63 16.43 0.88
C GLU A 207 -2.73 17.48 1.52
N LEU A 208 -1.49 17.12 1.85
CA LEU A 208 -0.52 18.04 2.45
C LEU A 208 -0.13 19.17 1.48
N ARG A 209 0.14 18.85 0.21
CA ARG A 209 0.41 19.87 -0.82
C ARG A 209 -0.80 20.79 -1.04
N HIS A 210 -2.01 20.25 -1.03
CA HIS A 210 -3.24 21.04 -1.12
C HIS A 210 -3.42 21.98 0.07
N LEU A 211 -3.18 21.49 1.28
CA LEU A 211 -3.20 22.29 2.50
C LEU A 211 -2.19 23.44 2.42
N MET A 212 -0.96 23.17 1.99
CA MET A 212 0.07 24.20 1.80
C MET A 212 -0.36 25.27 0.80
N ASN A 213 -1.01 24.90 -0.30
CA ASN A 213 -1.52 25.87 -1.27
C ASN A 213 -2.62 26.76 -0.67
N LYS A 214 -3.51 26.19 0.16
CA LYS A 214 -4.52 26.95 0.89
C LYS A 214 -3.88 27.92 1.90
N LEU A 215 -2.89 27.46 2.66
CA LEU A 215 -2.16 28.30 3.61
C LEU A 215 -1.39 29.41 2.90
N ASN A 216 -0.80 29.12 1.74
CA ASN A 216 -0.13 30.13 0.93
C ASN A 216 -1.15 31.17 0.43
N SER A 217 -2.28 30.72 -0.10
CA SER A 217 -3.36 31.62 -0.54
C SER A 217 -3.85 32.51 0.60
N LEU A 218 -3.99 31.96 1.81
CA LEU A 218 -4.38 32.72 3.00
C LEU A 218 -3.36 33.82 3.36
N LEU A 219 -2.05 33.54 3.20
CA LEU A 219 -1.01 34.54 3.43
C LEU A 219 -1.03 35.66 2.39
N TYR A 220 -1.39 35.38 1.15
CA TYR A 220 -1.49 36.38 0.08
C TYR A 220 -2.86 37.06 0.00
N GLU A 221 -3.82 36.64 0.82
CA GLU A 221 -5.13 37.27 0.89
C GLU A 221 -4.99 38.67 1.51
N PRO A 222 -5.39 39.74 0.80
CA PRO A 222 -5.34 41.11 1.33
C PRO A 222 -6.21 41.24 2.58
N LYS A 223 -5.65 41.82 3.65
CA LYS A 223 -6.35 42.09 4.92
C LYS A 223 -6.38 43.58 5.22
N GLY A 224 -7.41 44.01 5.96
CA GLY A 224 -7.64 45.40 6.33
C GLY A 224 -7.95 46.33 5.13
N ASN A 225 -8.10 47.62 5.41
CA ASN A 225 -8.45 48.62 4.39
C ASN A 225 -7.27 48.94 3.45
N ASP A 226 -6.04 48.73 3.91
CA ASP A 226 -4.80 48.96 3.14
C ASP A 226 -4.48 47.78 2.19
N GLY A 227 -5.24 46.69 2.23
CA GLY A 227 -5.00 45.49 1.42
C GLY A 227 -3.66 44.80 1.72
N THR A 228 -3.19 44.87 2.97
CA THR A 228 -1.89 44.29 3.35
C THR A 228 -1.91 42.76 3.30
N ILE A 229 -0.85 42.17 2.74
CA ILE A 229 -0.65 40.72 2.70
C ILE A 229 0.34 40.27 3.77
N GLY A 230 0.44 38.95 3.98
CA GLY A 230 1.34 38.33 4.96
C GLY A 230 0.72 38.14 6.35
N TYR A 231 -0.61 38.24 6.45
CA TYR A 231 -1.34 38.11 7.70
C TYR A 231 -2.23 36.87 7.70
N ILE A 232 -2.25 36.16 8.82
CA ILE A 232 -3.29 35.18 9.15
C ILE A 232 -4.10 35.77 10.31
N GLY A 233 -5.43 35.75 10.21
CA GLY A 233 -6.32 36.49 11.11
C GLY A 233 -6.62 37.89 10.56
N ASN A 234 -7.17 38.77 11.40
CA ASN A 234 -7.64 40.09 10.98
C ASN A 234 -6.98 41.19 11.81
N PRO A 235 -5.94 41.89 11.30
CA PRO A 235 -5.49 43.12 11.91
C PRO A 235 -6.56 44.21 11.71
N ASP A 236 -6.92 44.96 12.75
CA ASP A 236 -7.91 46.03 12.64
C ASP A 236 -7.34 47.26 11.86
N SER A 237 -8.22 48.11 11.34
CA SER A 237 -7.99 48.95 10.14
C SER A 237 -7.71 50.45 10.43
N GLY A 238 -6.82 50.74 11.39
CA GLY A 238 -6.47 52.12 11.79
C GLY A 238 -5.08 52.61 11.34
N ASN A 239 -4.77 53.91 11.51
CA ASN A 239 -3.43 54.45 11.19
C ASN A 239 -2.35 54.07 12.22
N GLY A 240 -2.73 53.62 13.42
CA GLY A 240 -1.82 53.12 14.48
C GLY A 240 -1.60 51.60 14.46
N ALA A 241 -2.09 50.95 13.41
CA ALA A 241 -2.53 49.57 13.40
C ALA A 241 -1.59 48.63 12.67
N ALA A 242 -0.89 47.77 13.41
CA ALA A 242 -0.26 46.62 12.77
C ALA A 242 0.26 45.54 13.72
N ALA A 243 0.04 45.68 15.03
CA ALA A 243 0.57 44.74 16.00
C ALA A 243 -0.41 43.58 16.17
N CYS A 244 0.10 42.36 16.04
CA CYS A 244 -0.65 41.17 16.37
C CYS A 244 -0.60 40.91 17.88
N SER A 245 -1.19 41.83 18.65
CA SER A 245 -1.18 41.80 20.12
C SER A 245 -2.46 41.21 20.73
N GLY A 246 -3.45 40.81 19.93
CA GLY A 246 -4.74 40.32 20.43
C GLY A 246 -5.69 41.39 20.98
N ASN A 247 -5.24 42.63 21.12
CA ASN A 247 -6.08 43.75 21.52
C ASN A 247 -6.78 44.34 20.28
N HIS A 248 -8.06 44.69 20.39
CA HIS A 248 -8.86 45.30 19.33
C HIS A 248 -8.78 46.85 19.26
N THR A 249 -7.98 47.49 20.11
CA THR A 249 -7.81 48.96 20.08
C THR A 249 -6.76 49.41 19.09
N ALA A 250 -6.96 50.59 18.49
CA ALA A 250 -5.98 51.28 17.63
C ALA A 250 -5.46 50.45 16.44
N GLY A 251 -6.30 49.51 15.97
CA GLY A 251 -5.99 48.62 14.85
C GLY A 251 -4.95 47.52 15.12
N ALA A 252 -4.70 47.21 16.38
CA ALA A 252 -4.14 45.91 16.73
C ALA A 252 -5.20 44.80 16.51
N GLY A 253 -4.78 43.54 16.54
CA GLY A 253 -5.77 42.45 16.41
C GLY A 253 -5.25 41.07 16.77
N ALA A 254 -6.20 40.14 16.77
CA ALA A 254 -5.97 38.71 16.81
C ALA A 254 -5.45 38.24 15.43
N CYS A 255 -4.14 38.26 15.26
CA CYS A 255 -3.49 37.88 14.02
C CYS A 255 -2.11 37.27 14.27
N ALA A 256 -1.49 36.78 13.20
CA ALA A 256 -0.06 36.55 13.09
C ALA A 256 0.43 37.12 11.76
N THR A 257 1.60 37.75 11.74
CA THR A 257 2.18 38.29 10.52
C THR A 257 3.52 37.64 10.18
N PHE A 258 3.76 37.55 8.87
CA PHE A 258 4.90 36.93 8.23
C PHE A 258 5.57 37.90 7.23
N THR A 259 5.30 39.19 7.37
CA THR A 259 5.91 40.23 6.53
C THR A 259 7.38 40.43 6.87
N SER A 260 8.24 40.51 5.87
CA SER A 260 9.67 40.89 6.00
C SER A 260 9.95 42.32 5.54
N ALA A 261 9.04 42.89 4.75
CA ALA A 261 9.00 44.29 4.33
C ALA A 261 7.56 44.62 3.87
N ALA A 262 7.32 45.87 3.47
CA ALA A 262 6.04 46.26 2.88
C ALA A 262 5.71 45.37 1.67
N ASN A 263 4.57 44.67 1.74
CA ASN A 263 4.09 43.73 0.72
C ASN A 263 5.06 42.58 0.37
N THR A 264 5.99 42.24 1.28
CA THR A 264 6.90 41.10 1.11
C THR A 264 6.68 40.10 2.22
N ILE A 265 6.42 38.84 1.85
CA ILE A 265 6.19 37.75 2.77
C ILE A 265 7.48 36.93 2.91
N ALA A 266 7.91 36.69 4.15
CA ALA A 266 8.85 35.62 4.47
C ALA A 266 8.05 34.35 4.78
N LEU A 267 8.19 33.32 3.94
CA LEU A 267 7.49 32.06 4.18
C LEU A 267 7.87 31.49 5.56
N PRO A 268 6.88 31.12 6.39
CA PRO A 268 7.12 30.51 7.68
C PRO A 268 7.93 29.23 7.59
N THR A 269 8.75 28.92 8.59
CA THR A 269 9.57 27.70 8.62
C THR A 269 8.71 26.43 8.60
N TRP A 270 7.51 26.48 9.16
CA TRP A 270 6.59 25.34 9.13
C TRP A 270 6.10 24.97 7.73
N PHE A 271 6.23 25.83 6.69
CA PHE A 271 6.02 25.40 5.30
C PHE A 271 7.03 24.35 4.85
N THR A 272 8.30 24.53 5.22
CA THR A 272 9.36 23.56 4.91
C THR A 272 9.09 22.22 5.57
N GLU A 273 8.58 22.23 6.80
CA GLU A 273 8.25 21.00 7.52
C GLU A 273 6.98 20.32 6.98
N LEU A 274 6.01 21.07 6.46
CA LEU A 274 4.88 20.51 5.72
C LEU A 274 5.32 19.88 4.38
N GLU A 275 6.26 20.50 3.65
CA GLU A 275 6.84 19.89 2.44
C GLU A 275 7.62 18.62 2.77
N ASN A 276 8.39 18.62 3.87
CA ASN A 276 9.05 17.41 4.36
C ASN A 276 8.03 16.31 4.64
N ALA A 277 6.93 16.62 5.35
CA ALA A 277 5.86 15.65 5.62
C ALA A 277 5.24 15.12 4.32
N ALA A 278 5.01 15.98 3.32
CA ALA A 278 4.48 15.59 2.02
C ALA A 278 5.44 14.64 1.28
N ARG A 279 6.75 14.91 1.31
CA ARG A 279 7.77 14.03 0.71
C ARG A 279 7.80 12.65 1.38
N GLU A 280 7.81 12.61 2.72
CA GLU A 280 7.80 11.33 3.46
C GLU A 280 6.51 10.54 3.18
N ALA A 281 5.37 11.22 3.06
CA ALA A 281 4.10 10.60 2.66
C ALA A 281 4.18 10.02 1.24
N GLU A 282 4.75 10.76 0.29
CA GLU A 282 4.91 10.32 -1.10
C GLU A 282 5.82 9.09 -1.22
N GLU A 283 6.89 9.03 -0.41
CA GLU A 283 7.76 7.86 -0.31
C GLU A 283 7.07 6.66 0.31
N TYR A 284 6.24 6.86 1.34
CA TYR A 284 5.43 5.80 1.92
C TYR A 284 4.40 5.26 0.92
N GLU A 285 3.66 6.15 0.26
CA GLU A 285 2.64 5.80 -0.75
C GLU A 285 3.25 5.00 -1.90
N ARG A 286 4.40 5.44 -2.44
CA ARG A 286 5.12 4.69 -3.48
C ARG A 286 5.54 3.30 -3.01
N ALA A 287 6.07 3.20 -1.79
CA ALA A 287 6.48 1.92 -1.24
C ALA A 287 5.28 0.99 -1.01
N ALA A 288 4.17 1.50 -0.47
CA ALA A 288 2.94 0.74 -0.27
C ALA A 288 2.35 0.25 -1.60
N GLN A 289 2.34 1.08 -2.64
CA GLN A 289 1.93 0.67 -3.99
C GLN A 289 2.86 -0.41 -4.57
N ALA A 290 4.16 -0.28 -4.37
CA ALA A 290 5.13 -1.29 -4.80
C ALA A 290 4.95 -2.63 -4.05
N THR A 291 4.63 -2.59 -2.75
CA THR A 291 4.26 -3.76 -1.95
C THR A 291 3.00 -4.41 -2.49
N ALA A 292 1.90 -3.66 -2.67
CA ALA A 292 0.65 -4.22 -3.20
C ALA A 292 0.83 -4.86 -4.59
N ALA A 293 1.60 -4.21 -5.47
CA ALA A 293 1.92 -4.78 -6.79
C ALA A 293 2.79 -6.05 -6.68
N ALA A 294 3.70 -6.10 -5.71
CA ALA A 294 4.51 -7.28 -5.45
C ALA A 294 3.68 -8.43 -4.88
N GLU A 295 2.75 -8.15 -3.96
CA GLU A 295 1.80 -9.14 -3.42
C GLU A 295 0.94 -9.75 -4.53
N ALA A 296 0.31 -8.91 -5.37
CA ALA A 296 -0.47 -9.37 -6.51
C ALA A 296 0.37 -10.22 -7.48
N THR A 297 1.64 -9.85 -7.69
CA THR A 297 2.56 -10.64 -8.51
C THR A 297 2.87 -12.00 -7.86
N ILE A 298 3.11 -12.03 -6.54
CA ILE A 298 3.39 -13.26 -5.80
C ILE A 298 2.19 -14.20 -5.83
N GLU A 299 0.98 -13.68 -5.63
CA GLU A 299 -0.27 -14.45 -5.67
C GLU A 299 -0.49 -15.07 -7.06
N ALA A 300 -0.39 -14.28 -8.13
CA ALA A 300 -0.52 -14.78 -9.50
C ALA A 300 0.55 -15.82 -9.85
N LEU A 301 1.78 -15.66 -9.35
CA LEU A 301 2.86 -16.62 -9.52
C LEU A 301 2.61 -17.90 -8.73
N ASN A 302 2.01 -17.83 -7.54
CA ASN A 302 1.64 -18.98 -6.74
C ASN A 302 0.54 -19.81 -7.44
N GLU A 303 -0.53 -19.17 -7.91
CA GLU A 303 -1.60 -19.85 -8.65
C GLU A 303 -1.07 -20.51 -9.94
N THR A 304 -0.22 -19.80 -10.69
CA THR A 304 0.41 -20.33 -11.90
C THR A 304 1.29 -21.54 -11.58
N LEU A 305 2.03 -21.48 -10.47
CA LEU A 305 2.89 -22.58 -10.01
C LEU A 305 2.06 -23.81 -9.64
N GLU A 306 0.99 -23.64 -8.87
CA GLU A 306 0.08 -24.72 -8.47
C GLU A 306 -0.57 -25.39 -9.68
N SER A 307 -1.11 -24.59 -10.62
CA SER A 307 -1.69 -25.11 -11.87
C SER A 307 -0.66 -25.89 -12.70
N THR A 308 0.56 -25.37 -12.81
CA THR A 308 1.64 -26.03 -13.55
C THR A 308 2.09 -27.34 -12.89
N LEU A 309 2.16 -27.38 -11.56
CA LEU A 309 2.48 -28.59 -10.80
C LEU A 309 1.36 -29.65 -10.91
N HIS A 310 0.09 -29.23 -10.91
CA HIS A 310 -1.04 -30.13 -11.14
C HIS A 310 -1.02 -30.73 -12.56
N LEU A 311 -0.73 -29.94 -13.60
CA LEU A 311 -0.58 -30.45 -14.97
C LEU A 311 0.53 -31.50 -15.11
N THR A 312 1.59 -31.40 -14.32
CA THR A 312 2.79 -32.27 -14.43
C THR A 312 2.76 -33.48 -13.51
N THR A 313 1.87 -33.47 -12.52
CA THR A 313 1.52 -34.64 -11.70
C THR A 313 0.50 -35.54 -12.41
N LEU A 314 -0.36 -34.98 -13.26
CA LEU A 314 -1.26 -35.74 -14.14
C LEU A 314 -0.55 -36.43 -15.32
N SER A 315 0.69 -36.02 -15.63
CA SER A 315 1.55 -36.71 -16.59
C SER A 315 2.14 -37.99 -15.97
N VAL A 316 1.38 -39.09 -16.06
CA VAL A 316 1.85 -40.46 -15.78
C VAL A 316 2.94 -40.85 -16.79
N PRO A 317 4.02 -41.53 -16.40
CA PRO A 317 5.00 -42.02 -17.36
C PRO A 317 4.36 -43.11 -18.22
N ILE A 318 4.41 -42.96 -19.55
CA ILE A 318 4.24 -44.10 -20.46
C ILE A 318 5.49 -44.97 -20.26
N ALA A 319 5.35 -46.06 -19.50
CA ALA A 319 6.39 -47.07 -19.39
C ALA A 319 6.61 -47.71 -20.77
N PRO A 320 7.85 -47.92 -21.23
CA PRO A 320 8.11 -48.60 -22.48
C PRO A 320 8.02 -50.11 -22.24
N THR A 321 6.82 -50.69 -22.35
CA THR A 321 6.66 -52.13 -22.53
C THR A 321 6.28 -52.42 -23.97
N ALA A 322 7.25 -52.96 -24.70
CA ALA A 322 7.05 -53.56 -26.00
C ALA A 322 6.11 -54.77 -25.87
N THR A 323 4.94 -54.73 -26.49
CA THR A 323 4.41 -55.68 -27.51
C THR A 323 2.90 -55.44 -27.76
N LYS A 324 2.45 -55.80 -28.97
CA LYS A 324 1.34 -55.21 -29.74
C LYS A 324 -0.08 -55.65 -29.32
N SER A 325 -1.03 -54.74 -29.62
CA SER A 325 -2.47 -54.94 -29.96
C SER A 325 -3.54 -54.83 -28.84
N PRO A 326 -4.83 -54.51 -29.14
CA PRO A 326 -5.32 -53.12 -29.17
C PRO A 326 -6.62 -52.88 -28.37
N ALA A 327 -6.67 -51.82 -27.55
CA ALA A 327 -7.83 -51.01 -27.10
C ALA A 327 -7.29 -50.04 -26.00
N GLN A 328 -7.74 -48.80 -25.76
CA GLN A 328 -9.09 -48.28 -25.70
C GLN A 328 -9.08 -46.75 -25.98
N THR A 329 -9.83 -46.32 -26.99
CA THR A 329 -10.13 -44.91 -27.34
C THR A 329 -11.26 -44.30 -26.49
N GLY A 330 -11.35 -44.68 -25.21
CA GLY A 330 -12.44 -44.27 -24.31
C GLY A 330 -12.23 -42.91 -23.63
N ASP A 331 -10.99 -42.58 -23.27
CA ASP A 331 -10.72 -41.44 -22.37
C ASP A 331 -10.80 -40.08 -23.07
N THR A 332 -10.50 -40.00 -24.36
CA THR A 332 -10.54 -38.73 -25.11
C THR A 332 -11.97 -38.25 -25.38
N ILE A 333 -12.96 -39.16 -25.41
CA ILE A 333 -14.38 -38.79 -25.60
C ILE A 333 -14.99 -38.32 -24.29
N LYS A 334 -14.64 -38.94 -23.17
CA LYS A 334 -15.09 -38.51 -21.84
C LYS A 334 -14.55 -37.13 -21.45
N LEU A 335 -13.29 -36.83 -21.77
CA LEU A 335 -12.73 -35.49 -21.52
C LEU A 335 -13.44 -34.40 -22.33
N LYS A 336 -13.67 -34.63 -23.64
CA LYS A 336 -14.34 -33.63 -24.48
C LYS A 336 -15.81 -33.41 -24.10
N GLN A 337 -16.50 -34.46 -23.67
CA GLN A 337 -17.86 -34.33 -23.15
C GLN A 337 -17.88 -33.59 -21.81
N GLN A 338 -16.92 -33.83 -20.91
CA GLN A 338 -16.81 -33.09 -19.66
C GLN A 338 -16.43 -31.61 -19.86
N GLU A 339 -15.58 -31.30 -20.83
CA GLU A 339 -15.22 -29.92 -21.17
C GLU A 339 -16.40 -29.16 -21.77
N ALA A 340 -17.14 -29.77 -22.71
CA ALA A 340 -18.34 -29.17 -23.29
C ALA A 340 -19.47 -29.00 -22.25
N GLU A 341 -19.64 -29.96 -21.34
CA GLU A 341 -20.59 -29.87 -20.24
C GLU A 341 -20.24 -28.70 -19.30
N LYS A 342 -18.96 -28.54 -18.94
CA LYS A 342 -18.49 -27.40 -18.15
C LYS A 342 -18.70 -26.07 -18.87
N GLU A 343 -18.55 -26.06 -20.20
CA GLU A 343 -18.76 -24.86 -20.99
C GLU A 343 -20.23 -24.43 -21.03
N CYS A 344 -21.18 -25.37 -21.19
CA CYS A 344 -22.61 -25.09 -21.08
C CYS A 344 -22.98 -24.53 -19.69
N ASN A 345 -22.51 -25.17 -18.62
CA ASN A 345 -22.83 -24.75 -17.25
C ASN A 345 -22.21 -23.36 -16.93
N ASN A 346 -20.94 -23.12 -17.34
CA ASN A 346 -20.26 -21.85 -17.05
C ASN A 346 -20.78 -20.68 -17.88
N LYS A 347 -21.09 -20.89 -19.17
CA LYS A 347 -21.55 -19.83 -20.07
C LYS A 347 -23.06 -19.58 -19.96
N GLY A 348 -23.84 -20.62 -19.67
CA GLY A 348 -25.27 -20.48 -19.42
C GLY A 348 -25.58 -19.97 -18.01
N LYS A 349 -24.62 -20.11 -17.06
CA LYS A 349 -24.74 -19.71 -15.65
C LYS A 349 -26.04 -20.14 -14.98
N ASP A 350 -26.57 -21.29 -15.39
CA ASP A 350 -27.85 -21.82 -14.93
C ASP A 350 -29.02 -20.83 -15.06
N LYS A 351 -28.99 -19.96 -16.08
CA LYS A 351 -30.09 -19.07 -16.47
C LYS A 351 -30.64 -19.45 -17.84
N GLN A 352 -31.96 -19.52 -17.94
CA GLN A 352 -32.63 -19.92 -19.18
C GLN A 352 -32.25 -19.04 -20.38
N ASP A 353 -32.27 -17.72 -20.23
CA ASP A 353 -32.02 -16.79 -21.34
C ASP A 353 -30.57 -16.82 -21.86
N GLU A 354 -29.61 -17.15 -21.00
CA GLU A 354 -28.20 -17.32 -21.39
C GLU A 354 -27.96 -18.71 -21.98
N CYS A 355 -28.62 -19.74 -21.45
CA CYS A 355 -28.57 -21.08 -22.00
C CYS A 355 -29.23 -21.20 -23.39
N ASP A 356 -30.33 -20.48 -23.62
CA ASP A 356 -31.05 -20.50 -24.89
C ASP A 356 -30.21 -19.95 -26.06
N LYS A 357 -29.25 -19.05 -25.77
CA LYS A 357 -28.26 -18.56 -26.75
C LYS A 357 -27.19 -19.61 -27.11
N LEU A 358 -27.12 -20.70 -26.35
CA LEU A 358 -26.14 -21.78 -26.51
C LEU A 358 -26.76 -23.06 -27.08
N LYS A 359 -28.04 -23.01 -27.50
CA LYS A 359 -28.72 -24.15 -28.15
C LYS A 359 -28.00 -24.63 -29.41
N ASP A 360 -27.44 -23.72 -30.20
CA ASP A 360 -26.66 -24.05 -31.40
C ASP A 360 -25.35 -24.79 -31.07
N GLN A 361 -24.87 -24.69 -29.83
CA GLN A 361 -23.72 -25.44 -29.30
C GLN A 361 -24.14 -26.75 -28.61
N GLY A 362 -25.43 -27.09 -28.68
CA GLY A 362 -25.99 -28.31 -28.12
C GLY A 362 -26.33 -28.23 -26.63
N CYS A 363 -26.34 -27.04 -26.02
CA CYS A 363 -26.73 -26.84 -24.62
C CYS A 363 -28.27 -26.71 -24.48
N VAL A 364 -28.84 -27.30 -23.43
CA VAL A 364 -30.27 -27.27 -23.11
C VAL A 364 -30.49 -26.91 -21.64
N PHE A 365 -31.48 -26.05 -21.40
CA PHE A 365 -31.86 -25.65 -20.05
C PHE A 365 -32.87 -26.64 -19.47
N ASN A 366 -32.47 -27.33 -18.41
CA ASN A 366 -33.33 -28.27 -17.69
C ASN A 366 -33.94 -27.57 -16.48
N LYS A 367 -35.25 -27.35 -16.52
CA LYS A 367 -36.01 -26.72 -15.41
C LYS A 367 -36.26 -27.66 -14.23
N ASP A 368 -36.20 -28.97 -14.46
CA ASP A 368 -36.52 -30.00 -13.46
C ASP A 368 -35.31 -30.89 -13.10
N GLY A 369 -34.09 -30.35 -13.15
CA GLY A 369 -32.88 -31.11 -12.82
C GLY A 369 -32.84 -31.54 -11.35
N ASN A 370 -32.24 -32.70 -11.06
CA ASN A 370 -32.12 -33.29 -9.72
C ASN A 370 -31.42 -32.38 -8.68
N ASP A 371 -30.80 -31.28 -9.13
CA ASP A 371 -30.08 -30.27 -8.33
C ASP A 371 -30.56 -28.82 -8.62
N GLY A 372 -31.77 -28.63 -9.16
CA GLY A 372 -32.33 -27.33 -9.58
C GLY A 372 -32.17 -27.02 -11.07
N GLU A 373 -32.61 -25.82 -11.49
CA GLU A 373 -32.58 -25.40 -12.88
C GLU A 373 -31.13 -25.24 -13.38
N LYS A 374 -30.73 -25.95 -14.44
CA LYS A 374 -29.33 -25.92 -14.93
C LYS A 374 -29.20 -25.96 -16.45
N CYS A 375 -28.15 -25.34 -16.97
CA CYS A 375 -27.81 -25.36 -18.40
C CYS A 375 -26.80 -26.46 -18.71
N THR A 376 -27.25 -27.54 -19.34
CA THR A 376 -26.46 -28.78 -19.54
C THR A 376 -26.38 -29.18 -21.00
N MET A 377 -25.42 -30.01 -21.39
CA MET A 377 -25.31 -30.46 -22.78
C MET A 377 -26.43 -31.48 -23.09
N SER A 378 -27.14 -31.28 -24.20
CA SER A 378 -28.27 -32.13 -24.62
C SER A 378 -27.84 -33.57 -24.90
N GLU A 379 -28.69 -34.52 -24.51
CA GLU A 379 -28.45 -35.96 -24.74
C GLU A 379 -28.38 -36.31 -26.23
N GLU A 380 -29.11 -35.60 -27.09
CA GLU A 380 -29.02 -35.74 -28.55
C GLU A 380 -27.63 -35.34 -29.09
N SER A 381 -27.03 -34.26 -28.56
CA SER A 381 -25.68 -33.83 -28.92
C SER A 381 -24.60 -34.76 -28.36
N LYS A 382 -24.82 -35.34 -27.18
CA LYS A 382 -23.95 -36.38 -26.60
C LYS A 382 -23.96 -37.66 -27.44
N GLN A 383 -25.12 -38.04 -27.97
CA GLN A 383 -25.28 -39.22 -28.83
C GLN A 383 -24.79 -38.98 -30.27
N ALA A 384 -24.95 -37.78 -30.83
CA ALA A 384 -24.41 -37.42 -32.15
C ALA A 384 -22.88 -37.49 -32.20
N ALA A 385 -22.19 -37.11 -31.12
CA ALA A 385 -20.74 -37.26 -30.97
C ALA A 385 -20.27 -38.73 -30.96
N GLN A 386 -21.14 -39.66 -30.53
CA GLN A 386 -20.89 -41.11 -30.61
C GLN A 386 -21.22 -41.69 -32.00
N LYS A 387 -22.32 -41.26 -32.65
CA LYS A 387 -22.80 -41.84 -33.92
C LYS A 387 -22.07 -41.38 -35.18
N THR A 388 -21.40 -40.22 -35.17
CA THR A 388 -20.66 -39.69 -36.36
C THR A 388 -19.51 -40.60 -36.83
N LYS A 389 -19.14 -41.66 -36.07
CA LYS A 389 -18.13 -42.65 -36.49
C LYS A 389 -18.69 -44.02 -36.93
N GLU A 390 -19.95 -44.37 -36.67
CA GLU A 390 -20.51 -45.63 -37.22
C GLU A 390 -20.68 -45.57 -38.75
N ASN A 391 -21.08 -44.41 -39.30
CA ASN A 391 -21.26 -44.27 -40.75
C ASN A 391 -19.96 -44.03 -41.56
N ARG A 392 -18.84 -43.68 -40.92
CA ARG A 392 -17.53 -43.60 -41.62
C ARG A 392 -16.79 -44.94 -41.72
N GLY A 393 -17.26 -45.98 -41.01
CA GLY A 393 -16.74 -47.34 -41.12
C GLY A 393 -17.40 -48.20 -42.22
N SER A 394 -18.59 -47.81 -42.70
CA SER A 394 -19.37 -48.61 -43.66
C SER A 394 -19.12 -48.23 -45.14
N GLN A 395 -18.73 -46.98 -45.45
CA GLN A 395 -18.51 -46.57 -46.85
C GLN A 395 -17.19 -47.05 -47.47
N THR A 396 -16.22 -47.54 -46.69
CA THR A 396 -14.92 -47.97 -47.22
C THR A 396 -14.88 -49.45 -47.63
N ARG A 397 -15.95 -50.23 -47.43
CA ARG A 397 -15.99 -51.67 -47.76
C ARG A 397 -16.77 -52.03 -49.04
N SER A 398 -17.23 -51.06 -49.83
CA SER A 398 -17.95 -51.29 -51.09
C SER A 398 -17.29 -50.71 -52.36
N LYS A 399 -16.02 -50.27 -52.26
CA LYS A 399 -15.20 -49.91 -53.44
C LYS A 399 -13.80 -50.50 -53.33
N LEU A 400 -13.72 -51.81 -53.50
CA LEU A 400 -12.52 -52.55 -53.94
C LEU A 400 -12.98 -53.99 -54.27
N LEU A 401 -13.68 -54.10 -55.41
CA LEU A 401 -13.54 -55.21 -56.33
C LEU A 401 -12.31 -54.91 -57.19
#